data_AF-A0A6P7KLW0-F1
#
_entry.id   AF-A0A6P7KLW0-F1
#
_cell.length_a   1.000
_cell.length_b   1.000
_cell.length_c   1.000
_cell.angle_alpha   90.00
_cell.angle_beta   90.00
_cell.angle_gamma   90.00
#
_symmetry.space_group_name_H-M   'P 1'
#
loop_
_entity.id
_entity.type
_entity.pdbx_description
1 polymer ?
#
loop_
_entity_poly.entity_id
_entity_poly.type
_entity_poly.pdbx_seq_one_letter_code
_entity_poly.pdbx_strand_id
1 'polypeptide(L)'
;SRQKASTIAFQRKSGRLKNPRYTPPSKHVRTVRKPPVPLRTEVPLMGIPTKKACLNTTVMVPKKPHPTIVDSNKGSKQLLENSGLVPKYSRKKDYGQVPEYLLQRNEEERIAQERHEDFLKEQREQASMKNLSEEERQAVLETLKKNWDKVHHEYQCLPLIIETLSRKTHKLRLEEAMTQLERDINLFERFKTIYIPSN
;
A
#
# COMPACT_ATOMS: atom_id res chain seq x y z
N SER A 1 -24.96 -43.82 -61.09
CA SER A 1 -23.50 -43.76 -61.29
C SER A 1 -22.83 -44.30 -60.03
N ARG A 2 -22.13 -45.44 -60.13
CA ARG A 2 -21.53 -46.16 -59.00
C ARG A 2 -20.19 -45.52 -58.64
N GLN A 3 -20.06 -44.99 -57.42
CA GLN A 3 -18.76 -44.59 -56.87
C GLN A 3 -17.95 -45.85 -56.55
N LYS A 4 -16.77 -46.00 -57.17
CA LYS A 4 -15.77 -47.00 -56.78
C LYS A 4 -14.77 -46.32 -55.86
N ALA A 5 -14.74 -46.75 -54.59
CA ALA A 5 -13.68 -46.40 -53.67
C ALA A 5 -12.38 -47.11 -54.08
N SER A 6 -11.30 -46.35 -54.29
CA SER A 6 -9.95 -46.90 -54.44
C SER A 6 -9.25 -46.87 -53.08
N THR A 7 -9.04 -48.07 -52.52
CA THR A 7 -8.19 -48.30 -51.35
C THR A 7 -6.73 -48.25 -51.80
N ILE A 8 -5.95 -47.28 -51.30
CA ILE A 8 -4.49 -47.30 -51.43
C ILE A 8 -3.92 -47.79 -50.10
N ALA A 9 -3.30 -48.97 -50.15
CA ALA A 9 -2.63 -49.62 -49.04
C ALA A 9 -1.30 -48.92 -48.71
N PHE A 10 -1.10 -48.55 -47.44
CA PHE A 10 0.15 -47.98 -46.94
C PHE A 10 1.03 -49.09 -46.37
N GLN A 11 2.19 -49.30 -47.00
CA GLN A 11 3.16 -50.34 -46.64
C GLN A 11 4.00 -49.86 -45.44
N ARG A 12 3.85 -50.55 -44.29
CA ARG A 12 4.57 -50.23 -43.05
C ARG A 12 6.02 -50.74 -43.15
N LYS A 13 6.99 -49.85 -43.35
CA LYS A 13 8.43 -50.14 -43.21
C LYS A 13 8.73 -50.52 -41.75
N SER A 14 9.12 -51.77 -41.51
CA SER A 14 9.58 -52.28 -40.22
C SER A 14 11.03 -51.86 -39.95
N GLY A 15 11.21 -50.61 -39.48
CA GLY A 15 12.47 -50.18 -38.88
C GLY A 15 12.61 -50.78 -37.48
N ARG A 16 13.52 -51.75 -37.30
CA ARG A 16 13.93 -52.25 -35.98
C ARG A 16 14.50 -51.09 -35.15
N LEU A 17 13.75 -50.62 -34.16
CA LEU A 17 14.23 -49.71 -33.13
C LEU A 17 15.29 -50.45 -32.30
N LYS A 18 16.55 -50.03 -32.42
CA LYS A 18 17.64 -50.48 -31.55
C LYS A 18 17.42 -49.86 -30.16
N ASN A 19 17.12 -50.69 -29.17
CA ASN A 19 17.06 -50.26 -27.78
C ASN A 19 18.43 -49.70 -27.35
N PRO A 20 18.51 -48.49 -26.76
CA PRO A 20 19.77 -47.95 -26.26
C PRO A 20 20.26 -48.86 -25.12
N ARG A 21 21.45 -49.42 -25.31
CA ARG A 21 22.14 -50.20 -24.29
C ARG A 21 22.40 -49.29 -23.08
N TYR A 22 22.01 -49.74 -21.89
CA TYR A 22 22.35 -49.08 -20.64
C TYR A 22 23.86 -49.10 -20.48
N THR A 23 24.53 -47.97 -20.71
CA THR A 23 25.96 -47.83 -20.39
C THR A 23 26.05 -47.59 -18.89
N PRO A 24 26.74 -48.44 -18.11
CA PRO A 24 26.96 -48.16 -16.70
C PRO A 24 27.71 -46.83 -16.55
N PRO A 25 27.36 -45.99 -15.57
CA PRO A 25 28.01 -44.71 -15.38
C PRO A 25 29.51 -44.90 -15.18
N SER A 26 30.29 -44.12 -15.93
CA SER A 26 31.75 -44.06 -15.86
C SER A 26 32.20 -43.86 -14.41
N LYS A 27 33.06 -44.76 -13.90
CA LYS A 27 33.63 -44.72 -12.54
C LYS A 27 34.72 -43.64 -12.40
N HIS A 28 34.46 -42.43 -12.86
CA HIS A 28 35.32 -41.30 -12.50
C HIS A 28 35.04 -40.96 -11.04
N VAL A 29 35.88 -41.50 -10.15
CA VAL A 29 35.91 -41.17 -8.74
C VAL A 29 36.23 -39.68 -8.65
N ARG A 30 35.19 -38.86 -8.53
CA ARG A 30 35.35 -37.47 -8.12
C ARG A 30 35.83 -37.52 -6.67
N THR A 31 37.14 -37.43 -6.47
CA THR A 31 37.69 -37.22 -5.13
C THR A 31 37.09 -35.92 -4.64
N VAL A 32 36.19 -35.99 -3.66
CA VAL A 32 35.57 -34.82 -3.05
C VAL A 32 36.67 -34.10 -2.28
N ARG A 33 37.29 -33.09 -2.91
CA ARG A 33 38.45 -32.39 -2.34
C ARG A 33 38.08 -31.41 -1.22
N LYS A 34 36.79 -31.21 -0.94
CA LYS A 34 36.30 -30.25 0.05
C LYS A 34 35.36 -30.95 1.03
N PRO A 35 35.48 -30.71 2.34
CA PRO A 35 34.55 -31.28 3.32
C PRO A 35 33.11 -30.83 3.03
N PRO A 36 32.10 -31.66 3.34
CA PRO A 36 30.70 -31.27 3.22
C PRO A 36 30.40 -30.09 4.15
N VAL A 37 29.45 -29.24 3.73
CA VAL A 37 29.03 -28.08 4.53
C VAL A 37 28.37 -28.58 5.82
N PRO A 38 28.73 -28.03 6.99
CA PRO A 38 28.14 -28.44 8.27
C PRO A 38 26.63 -28.27 8.27
N LEU A 39 25.94 -29.17 8.97
CA LEU A 39 24.48 -29.14 9.06
C LEU A 39 24.02 -28.01 9.98
N ARG A 40 22.81 -27.48 9.73
CA ARG A 40 22.27 -26.36 10.51
C ARG A 40 22.07 -26.67 12.00
N THR A 41 21.99 -27.95 12.36
CA THR A 41 21.85 -28.46 13.73
C THR A 41 23.19 -28.79 14.39
N GLU A 42 24.29 -28.75 13.64
CA GLU A 42 25.62 -29.13 14.11
C GLU A 42 26.28 -27.93 14.80
N VAL A 43 26.45 -28.02 16.11
CA VAL A 43 27.10 -26.98 16.92
C VAL A 43 28.61 -27.17 16.80
N PRO A 44 29.38 -26.18 16.31
CA PRO A 44 30.83 -26.33 16.21
C PRO A 44 31.43 -26.57 17.59
N LEU A 45 32.55 -27.29 17.66
CA LEU A 45 33.28 -27.51 18.90
C LEU A 45 33.83 -26.16 19.39
N MET A 46 33.06 -25.45 20.22
CA MET A 46 33.39 -24.12 20.72
C MET A 46 34.50 -24.21 21.77
N GLY A 47 35.74 -24.24 21.30
CA GLY A 47 36.95 -24.19 22.13
C GLY A 47 37.22 -25.48 22.91
N ILE A 48 38.45 -25.96 22.85
CA ILE A 48 38.94 -26.96 23.80
C ILE A 48 38.99 -26.25 25.16
N PRO A 49 38.20 -26.65 26.19
CA PRO A 49 38.38 -26.07 27.51
C PRO A 49 39.71 -26.62 28.07
N THR A 50 40.80 -25.88 27.86
CA THR A 50 42.03 -26.11 28.61
C THR A 50 41.69 -26.01 30.09
N LYS A 51 41.89 -27.09 30.86
CA LYS A 51 41.80 -27.11 32.32
C LYS A 51 42.94 -26.31 32.96
N LYS A 52 43.13 -25.05 32.56
CA LYS A 52 43.89 -24.09 33.35
C LYS A 52 42.90 -23.50 34.32
N ALA A 53 43.02 -23.86 35.58
CA ALA A 53 42.36 -23.15 36.66
C ALA A 53 42.83 -21.70 36.62
N CYS A 54 42.08 -20.83 35.96
CA CYS A 54 42.17 -19.40 36.21
C CYS A 54 41.69 -19.22 37.64
N LEU A 55 42.62 -19.29 38.58
CA LEU A 55 42.47 -18.65 39.88
C LEU A 55 41.94 -17.24 39.58
N ASN A 56 40.87 -16.86 40.28
CA ASN A 56 40.19 -15.57 40.16
C ASN A 56 41.21 -14.46 40.45
N THR A 57 42.05 -14.17 39.48
CA THR A 57 42.92 -13.02 39.46
C THR A 57 41.94 -11.93 39.16
N THR A 58 41.59 -11.14 40.17
CA THR A 58 40.95 -9.84 39.96
C THR A 58 41.80 -9.16 38.91
N VAL A 59 41.33 -9.17 37.66
CA VAL A 59 42.03 -8.55 36.54
C VAL A 59 41.87 -7.07 36.81
N MET A 60 42.76 -6.52 37.64
CA MET A 60 42.92 -5.09 37.79
C MET A 60 43.31 -4.61 36.42
N VAL A 61 42.31 -4.18 35.65
CA VAL A 61 42.50 -3.54 34.37
C VAL A 61 43.49 -2.41 34.62
N PRO A 62 44.67 -2.41 33.97
CA PRO A 62 45.64 -1.35 34.15
C PRO A 62 44.95 -0.01 33.89
N LYS A 63 44.99 0.90 34.86
CA LYS A 63 44.40 2.23 34.68
C LYS A 63 45.08 2.86 33.47
N LYS A 64 44.28 3.30 32.50
CA LYS A 64 44.80 4.01 31.33
C LYS A 64 45.59 5.23 31.82
N PRO A 65 46.82 5.45 31.34
CA PRO A 65 47.60 6.60 31.75
C PRO A 65 46.89 7.88 31.32
N HIS A 66 47.00 8.92 32.15
CA HIS A 66 46.42 10.22 31.83
C HIS A 66 47.14 10.80 30.60
N PRO A 67 46.39 11.36 29.63
CA PRO A 67 47.00 11.97 28.45
C PRO A 67 47.91 13.12 28.89
N THR A 68 49.18 13.01 28.56
CA THR A 68 50.24 13.90 29.04
C THR A 68 51.10 14.28 27.85
N ILE A 69 51.44 15.56 27.70
CA ILE A 69 52.38 16.05 26.70
C ILE A 69 53.77 16.18 27.34
N VAL A 70 54.81 15.88 26.55
CA VAL A 70 56.21 16.03 26.93
C VAL A 70 56.89 16.90 25.89
N ASP A 71 57.34 18.08 26.30
CA ASP A 71 57.92 19.09 25.41
C ASP A 71 59.45 19.20 25.59
N SER A 72 59.96 19.01 26.81
CA SER A 72 61.41 19.03 27.05
C SER A 72 62.08 17.68 26.84
N ASN A 73 63.29 17.69 26.28
CA ASN A 73 64.21 16.56 26.22
C ASN A 73 64.52 15.91 27.59
N LYS A 74 64.36 16.68 28.69
CA LYS A 74 64.48 16.20 30.08
C LYS A 74 63.22 15.51 30.63
N GLY A 75 62.17 15.35 29.81
CA GLY A 75 60.97 14.59 30.19
C GLY A 75 59.98 15.34 31.08
N SER A 76 59.91 16.67 31.00
CA SER A 76 58.88 17.45 31.71
C SER A 76 57.49 17.08 31.19
N LYS A 77 56.61 16.66 32.12
CA LYS A 77 55.27 16.13 31.80
C LYS A 77 54.20 17.14 32.18
N GLN A 78 53.41 17.59 31.21
CA GLN A 78 52.23 18.43 31.47
C GLN A 78 50.95 17.68 31.15
N LEU A 79 49.97 17.75 32.06
CA LEU A 79 48.67 17.10 31.88
C LEU A 79 47.88 17.82 30.77
N LEU A 80 47.40 17.04 29.80
CA LEU A 80 46.78 17.60 28.60
C LEU A 80 45.45 18.30 28.90
N GLU A 81 44.68 17.83 29.89
CA GLU A 81 43.38 18.38 30.31
C GLU A 81 43.39 19.86 30.70
N ASN A 82 44.50 20.36 31.27
CA ASN A 82 44.59 21.74 31.78
C ASN A 82 45.48 22.64 30.91
N SER A 83 46.14 22.07 29.90
CA SER A 83 47.07 22.76 29.01
C SER A 83 46.40 23.69 27.99
N GLY A 84 45.08 23.63 27.83
CA GLY A 84 44.35 24.37 26.78
C GLY A 84 44.49 23.77 25.38
N LEU A 85 45.32 22.74 25.20
CA LEU A 85 45.53 22.03 23.93
C LEU A 85 44.34 21.13 23.54
N VAL A 86 43.47 20.81 24.49
CA VAL A 86 42.25 20.01 24.25
C VAL A 86 41.01 20.90 24.41
N PRO A 87 40.18 21.03 23.37
CA PRO A 87 38.93 21.76 23.46
C PRO A 87 37.99 21.15 24.51
N LYS A 88 37.57 21.96 25.49
CA LYS A 88 36.52 21.58 26.45
C LYS A 88 35.15 21.94 25.90
N TYR A 89 34.49 20.97 25.27
CA TYR A 89 33.17 21.15 24.68
C TYR A 89 32.08 21.55 25.70
N SER A 90 32.27 21.24 26.99
CA SER A 90 31.40 21.66 28.09
C SER A 90 31.38 23.18 28.34
N ARG A 91 32.39 23.91 27.85
CA ARG A 91 32.52 25.37 28.02
C ARG A 91 32.14 26.14 26.75
N LYS A 92 31.53 25.48 25.76
CA LYS A 92 31.00 26.17 24.58
C LYS A 92 29.85 27.10 24.98
N LYS A 93 29.72 28.24 24.29
CA LYS A 93 28.66 29.23 24.55
C LYS A 93 27.26 28.65 24.35
N ASP A 94 27.14 27.78 23.35
CA ASP A 94 25.88 27.18 22.93
C ASP A 94 25.66 25.80 23.59
N TYR A 95 26.45 25.48 24.64
CA TYR A 95 26.31 24.21 25.34
C TYR A 95 24.95 24.16 26.06
N GLY A 96 24.16 23.15 25.74
CA GLY A 96 22.79 22.99 26.24
C GLY A 96 21.73 23.79 25.48
N GLN A 97 22.11 24.57 24.46
CA GLN A 97 21.16 25.25 23.57
C GLN A 97 20.81 24.36 22.38
N VAL A 98 19.56 24.46 21.90
CA VAL A 98 19.11 23.77 20.69
C VAL A 98 19.67 24.50 19.46
N PRO A 99 20.42 23.85 18.57
CA PRO A 99 20.89 24.46 17.34
C PRO A 99 19.76 25.01 16.47
N GLU A 100 20.00 26.17 15.85
CA GLU A 100 19.00 26.89 15.04
C GLU A 100 18.40 26.03 13.92
N TYR A 101 19.22 25.20 13.25
CA TYR A 101 18.76 24.35 12.16
C TYR A 101 17.68 23.34 12.58
N LEU A 102 17.65 22.91 13.85
CA LEU A 102 16.61 22.02 14.35
C LEU A 102 15.28 22.76 14.52
N LEU A 103 15.33 24.03 14.92
CA LEU A 103 14.14 24.87 15.01
C LEU A 103 13.55 25.14 13.63
N GLN A 104 14.40 25.50 12.66
CA GLN A 104 13.99 25.70 11.27
C GLN A 104 13.35 24.44 10.69
N ARG A 105 13.98 23.28 10.90
CA ARG A 105 13.43 21.99 10.44
C ARG A 105 12.08 21.65 11.07
N ASN A 106 11.92 21.86 12.38
CA ASN A 106 10.65 21.59 13.06
C ASN A 106 9.53 22.51 12.53
N GLU A 107 9.86 23.77 12.24
CA GLU A 107 8.92 24.72 11.65
C GLU A 107 8.50 24.30 10.23
N GLU A 108 9.45 23.89 9.40
CA GLU A 108 9.17 23.34 8.07
C GLU A 108 8.28 22.10 8.13
N GLU A 109 8.54 21.18 9.06
CA GLU A 109 7.73 19.98 9.29
C GLU A 109 6.29 20.36 9.72
N ARG A 110 6.15 21.37 10.60
CA ARG A 110 4.84 21.88 11.04
C ARG A 110 4.06 22.50 9.87
N ILE A 111 4.70 23.36 9.08
CA ILE A 111 4.08 23.99 7.90
C ILE A 111 3.67 22.92 6.88
N ALA A 112 4.51 21.90 6.66
CA ALA A 112 4.19 20.80 5.76
C ALA A 112 2.98 19.99 6.24
N GLN A 113 2.86 19.75 7.55
CA GLN A 113 1.70 19.10 8.15
C GLN A 113 0.43 19.93 7.97
N GLU A 114 0.46 21.22 8.30
CA GLU A 114 -0.68 22.12 8.15
C GLU A 114 -1.15 22.18 6.70
N ARG A 115 -0.23 22.34 5.73
CA ARG A 115 -0.57 22.32 4.30
C ARG A 115 -1.21 21.00 3.86
N HIS A 116 -0.77 19.89 4.43
CA HIS A 116 -1.35 18.58 4.13
C HIS A 116 -2.77 18.45 4.70
N GLU A 117 -2.96 18.89 5.95
CA GLU A 117 -4.26 18.92 6.61
C GLU A 117 -5.25 19.83 5.88
N ASP A 118 -4.81 21.01 5.45
CA ASP A 118 -5.61 21.95 4.65
C ASP A 118 -6.03 21.33 3.31
N PHE A 119 -5.11 20.67 2.61
CA PHE A 119 -5.44 19.96 1.36
C PHE A 119 -6.48 18.85 1.59
N LEU A 120 -6.34 18.06 2.65
CA LEU A 120 -7.32 17.02 2.99
C LEU A 120 -8.68 17.61 3.38
N LYS A 121 -8.69 18.75 4.07
CA LYS A 121 -9.90 19.48 4.43
C LYS A 121 -10.60 20.01 3.19
N GLU A 122 -9.87 20.65 2.28
CA GLU A 122 -10.41 21.14 1.02
C GLU A 122 -10.98 19.99 0.18
N GLN A 123 -10.27 18.87 0.07
CA GLN A 123 -10.78 17.67 -0.59
C GLN A 123 -12.06 17.14 0.05
N ARG A 124 -12.14 17.15 1.39
CA ARG A 124 -13.35 16.75 2.12
C ARG A 124 -14.49 17.73 1.87
N GLU A 125 -14.23 19.01 1.80
CA GLU A 125 -15.22 20.06 1.52
C GLU A 125 -15.71 19.99 0.08
N GLN A 126 -14.82 19.76 -0.88
CA GLN A 126 -15.16 19.52 -2.30
C GLN A 126 -15.96 18.23 -2.48
N ALA A 127 -15.57 17.16 -1.77
CA ALA A 127 -16.32 15.90 -1.74
C ALA A 127 -17.56 15.98 -0.83
N SER A 128 -17.71 17.04 -0.04
CA SER A 128 -18.83 17.20 0.88
C SER A 128 -20.08 17.45 0.05
N MET A 129 -20.89 16.41 -0.04
CA MET A 129 -22.18 16.52 -0.68
C MET A 129 -23.09 17.41 0.19
N LYS A 130 -23.75 18.38 -0.44
CA LYS A 130 -24.70 19.27 0.23
C LYS A 130 -25.90 18.45 0.68
N ASN A 131 -26.23 18.53 1.96
CA ASN A 131 -27.50 18.00 2.45
C ASN A 131 -28.62 18.91 1.97
N LEU A 132 -29.66 18.34 1.38
CA LEU A 132 -30.89 19.08 1.15
C LEU A 132 -31.54 19.43 2.49
N SER A 133 -31.92 20.70 2.66
CA SER A 133 -32.73 21.08 3.81
C SER A 133 -34.14 20.48 3.69
N GLU A 134 -34.84 20.32 4.81
CA GLU A 134 -36.19 19.76 4.82
C GLU A 134 -37.17 20.63 4.02
N GLU A 135 -37.00 21.95 4.05
CA GLU A 135 -37.82 22.90 3.29
C GLU A 135 -37.64 22.71 1.77
N GLU A 136 -36.40 22.55 1.32
CA GLU A 136 -36.06 22.31 -0.08
C GLU A 136 -36.60 20.94 -0.53
N ARG A 137 -36.45 19.91 0.32
CA ARG A 137 -37.00 18.57 0.08
C ARG A 137 -38.51 18.63 -0.12
N GLN A 138 -39.21 19.34 0.76
CA GLN A 138 -40.65 19.46 0.68
C GLN A 138 -41.09 20.25 -0.56
N ALA A 139 -40.37 21.31 -0.93
CA ALA A 139 -40.65 22.07 -2.15
C ALA A 139 -40.51 21.20 -3.42
N VAL A 140 -39.48 20.35 -3.47
CA VAL A 140 -39.29 19.37 -4.56
C VAL A 140 -40.42 18.35 -4.58
N LEU A 141 -40.81 17.80 -3.43
CA LEU A 141 -41.93 16.85 -3.33
C LEU A 141 -43.25 17.45 -3.83
N GLU A 142 -43.58 18.67 -3.42
CA GLU A 142 -44.76 19.38 -3.90
C GLU A 142 -44.72 19.59 -5.42
N THR A 143 -43.54 19.90 -5.95
CA THR A 143 -43.35 20.08 -7.40
C THR A 143 -43.54 18.76 -8.17
N LEU A 144 -43.00 17.66 -7.65
CA LEU A 144 -43.16 16.32 -8.21
C LEU A 144 -44.63 15.87 -8.20
N LYS A 145 -45.33 16.06 -7.08
CA LYS A 145 -46.76 15.73 -6.95
C LYS A 145 -47.61 16.50 -7.95
N LYS A 146 -47.39 17.81 -8.09
CA LYS A 146 -48.06 18.64 -9.10
C LYS A 146 -47.78 18.17 -10.53
N ASN A 147 -46.57 17.69 -10.81
CA ASN A 147 -46.23 17.17 -12.13
C ASN A 147 -46.94 15.83 -12.40
N TRP A 148 -47.00 14.96 -11.39
CA TRP A 148 -47.75 13.70 -11.47
C TRP A 148 -49.23 13.95 -11.75
N ASP A 149 -49.86 14.90 -11.06
CA ASP A 149 -51.27 15.26 -11.28
C ASP A 149 -51.53 15.71 -12.73
N LYS A 150 -50.60 16.46 -13.33
CA LYS A 150 -50.71 16.91 -14.74
C LYS A 150 -50.64 15.73 -15.70
N VAL A 151 -49.61 14.90 -15.58
CA VAL A 151 -49.43 13.72 -16.44
C VAL A 151 -50.59 12.74 -16.27
N HIS A 152 -51.06 12.57 -15.03
CA HIS A 152 -52.20 11.72 -14.73
C HIS A 152 -53.50 12.29 -15.33
N HIS A 153 -53.71 13.60 -15.28
CA HIS A 153 -54.85 14.25 -15.93
C HIS A 153 -54.82 14.05 -17.45
N GLU A 154 -53.67 14.26 -18.10
CA GLU A 154 -53.50 13.99 -19.53
C GLU A 154 -53.81 12.53 -19.89
N TYR A 155 -53.35 11.60 -19.05
CA TYR A 155 -53.66 10.18 -19.19
C TYR A 155 -55.17 9.89 -19.07
N GLN A 156 -55.85 10.52 -18.11
CA GLN A 156 -57.31 10.40 -17.95
C GLN A 156 -58.09 10.97 -19.15
N CYS A 157 -57.56 12.02 -19.79
CA CYS A 157 -58.15 12.62 -20.99
C CYS A 157 -57.96 11.78 -22.27
N LEU A 158 -57.27 10.64 -22.20
CA LEU A 158 -57.10 9.77 -23.37
C LEU A 158 -58.44 9.19 -23.83
N PRO A 159 -58.70 9.11 -25.16
CA PRO A 159 -59.95 8.55 -25.63
C PRO A 159 -60.00 7.03 -25.42
N LEU A 160 -61.18 6.51 -25.03
CA LEU A 160 -61.42 5.11 -24.66
C LEU A 160 -60.92 4.09 -25.68
N ILE A 161 -61.02 4.41 -26.98
CA ILE A 161 -60.62 3.52 -28.08
C ILE A 161 -59.29 4.01 -28.66
N ILE A 162 -58.22 3.24 -28.47
CA ILE A 162 -56.85 3.55 -28.93
C ILE A 162 -56.45 2.58 -30.05
N GLU A 163 -56.78 2.93 -31.29
CA GLU A 163 -56.53 2.07 -32.46
C GLU A 163 -55.16 2.32 -33.11
N THR A 164 -54.74 3.59 -33.19
CA THR A 164 -53.53 3.96 -33.94
C THR A 164 -52.26 3.74 -33.12
N LEU A 165 -51.18 3.31 -33.79
CA LEU A 165 -49.88 3.06 -33.16
C LEU A 165 -49.34 4.32 -32.45
N SER A 166 -49.49 5.50 -33.05
CA SER A 166 -49.09 6.78 -32.44
C SER A 166 -49.75 7.02 -31.09
N ARG A 167 -51.06 6.76 -30.99
CA ARG A 167 -51.82 6.93 -29.74
C ARG A 167 -51.43 5.89 -28.68
N LYS A 168 -51.10 4.65 -29.10
CA LYS A 168 -50.54 3.62 -28.20
C LYS A 168 -49.19 4.04 -27.64
N THR A 169 -48.29 4.55 -28.48
CA THR A 169 -46.98 5.05 -28.04
C THR A 169 -47.11 6.24 -27.10
N HIS A 170 -48.04 7.16 -27.37
CA HIS A 170 -48.29 8.29 -26.47
C HIS A 170 -48.79 7.82 -25.09
N LYS A 171 -49.73 6.88 -25.05
CA LYS A 171 -50.20 6.26 -23.81
C LYS A 171 -49.03 5.64 -23.02
N LEU A 172 -48.20 4.83 -23.68
CA LEU A 172 -47.04 4.18 -23.05
C LEU A 172 -46.07 5.20 -22.45
N ARG A 173 -45.80 6.31 -23.16
CA ARG A 173 -44.95 7.40 -22.63
C ARG A 173 -45.53 8.04 -21.37
N LEU A 174 -46.84 8.25 -21.33
CA LEU A 174 -47.51 8.78 -20.13
C LEU A 174 -47.42 7.81 -18.96
N GLU A 175 -47.61 6.50 -19.19
CA GLU A 175 -47.45 5.46 -18.17
C GLU A 175 -46.00 5.39 -17.65
N GLU A 176 -45.01 5.40 -18.56
CA GLU A 176 -43.59 5.43 -18.19
C GLU A 176 -43.24 6.67 -17.37
N ALA A 177 -43.70 7.86 -17.78
CA ALA A 177 -43.49 9.09 -17.03
C ALA A 177 -44.15 9.05 -15.64
N MET A 178 -45.37 8.50 -15.54
CA MET A 178 -46.09 8.35 -14.28
C MET A 178 -45.34 7.43 -13.31
N THR A 179 -44.87 6.27 -13.79
CA THR A 179 -44.07 5.34 -12.97
C THR A 179 -42.69 5.87 -12.59
N GLN A 180 -42.10 6.77 -13.39
CA GLN A 180 -40.87 7.48 -13.03
C GLN A 180 -41.12 8.42 -11.86
N LEU A 181 -42.16 9.27 -11.96
CA LEU A 181 -42.53 10.21 -10.90
C LEU A 181 -42.90 9.51 -9.60
N GLU A 182 -43.60 8.37 -9.65
CA GLU A 182 -43.90 7.57 -8.46
C GLU A 182 -42.64 7.05 -7.76
N ARG A 183 -41.66 6.58 -8.55
CA ARG A 183 -40.37 6.13 -7.99
C ARG A 183 -39.60 7.28 -7.36
N ASP A 184 -39.59 8.44 -8.00
CA ASP A 184 -38.90 9.63 -7.48
C ASP A 184 -39.56 10.11 -6.19
N ILE A 185 -40.90 10.26 -6.17
CA ILE A 185 -41.65 10.62 -4.96
C ILE A 185 -41.38 9.63 -3.83
N ASN A 186 -41.40 8.32 -4.11
CA ASN A 186 -41.12 7.28 -3.14
C ASN A 186 -39.70 7.37 -2.56
N LEU A 187 -38.70 7.68 -3.40
CA LEU A 187 -37.32 7.87 -2.97
C LEU A 187 -37.23 9.05 -1.99
N PHE A 188 -37.83 10.19 -2.33
CA PHE A 188 -37.82 11.36 -1.47
C PHE A 188 -38.62 11.13 -0.18
N GLU A 189 -39.75 10.42 -0.20
CA GLU A 189 -40.54 10.14 1.01
C GLU A 189 -39.87 9.14 1.95
N ARG A 190 -39.14 8.15 1.43
CA ARG A 190 -38.46 7.13 2.25
C ARG A 190 -37.16 7.65 2.87
N PHE A 191 -36.41 8.48 2.15
CA PHE A 191 -35.13 8.99 2.61
C PHE A 191 -35.26 10.42 3.11
N LYS A 192 -35.15 10.60 4.43
CA LYS A 192 -35.19 11.93 5.08
C LYS A 192 -33.95 12.77 4.78
N THR A 193 -32.78 12.13 4.64
CA THR A 193 -31.50 12.81 4.39
C THR A 193 -31.01 12.45 3.00
N ILE A 194 -30.91 13.45 2.13
CA ILE A 194 -30.47 13.30 0.75
C ILE A 194 -29.28 14.23 0.52
N TYR A 195 -28.20 13.64 0.01
CA TYR A 195 -26.95 14.31 -0.30
C TYR A 195 -26.88 14.57 -1.80
N ILE A 196 -26.63 15.82 -2.18
CA ILE A 196 -26.48 16.24 -3.58
C ILE A 196 -25.05 16.74 -3.79
N PRO A 197 -24.37 16.31 -4.87
CA PRO A 197 -23.07 16.87 -5.22
C PRO A 197 -23.24 18.36 -5.51
N SER A 198 -22.44 19.21 -4.86
CA SER A 198 -22.40 20.63 -5.20
C SER A 198 -21.82 20.77 -6.61
N ASN A 199 -22.65 21.15 -7.57
CA ASN A 199 -22.21 21.61 -8.89
C ASN A 199 -21.75 23.06 -8.81
#